data_AF-A0A399INK7-F1
#
_entry.id   AF-A0A399INK7-F1
#
_cell.length_a   1.000
_cell.length_b   1.000
_cell.length_c   1.000
_cell.angle_alpha   90.00
_cell.angle_beta   90.00
_cell.angle_gamma   90.00
#
_symmetry.space_group_name_H-M   'P 1'
#
loop_
_entity.id
_entity.type
_entity.pdbx_description
1 polymer ?
#
loop_
_entity_poly.entity_id
_entity_poly.type
_entity_poly.pdbx_seq_one_letter_code
_entity_poly.pdbx_strand_id
1 'polypeptide(L)'
;MTKLWYDEKKSDQFIEGYLKNGRGSVNGVKPENVIVLLSNFDVDPSGGDGSLNPNSTYDNYNWILIRGSKMDNWKVDDRGY
;
A
#
# COMPACT_ATOMS: atom_id res chain seq x y z
N MET A 1 2.53 -10.23 11.61
CA MET A 1 1.49 -9.98 10.59
C MET A 1 0.32 -10.91 10.85
N THR A 2 -0.88 -10.38 11.02
CA THR A 2 -2.08 -11.16 11.36
C THR A 2 -2.99 -11.36 10.14
N LYS A 3 -2.95 -10.46 9.15
CA LYS A 3 -3.73 -10.60 7.91
C LYS A 3 -3.11 -9.83 6.74
N LEU A 4 -3.19 -10.39 5.53
CA LEU A 4 -2.97 -9.72 4.24
C LEU A 4 -4.15 -10.07 3.34
N TRP A 5 -4.79 -9.09 2.72
CA TRP A 5 -5.91 -9.37 1.85
C TRP A 5 -6.11 -8.29 0.78
N TYR A 6 -6.91 -8.66 -0.22
CA TYR A 6 -7.39 -7.79 -1.27
C TYR A 6 -8.89 -7.59 -1.11
N ASP A 7 -9.33 -6.35 -1.30
CA ASP A 7 -10.73 -5.95 -1.41
C ASP A 7 -10.80 -4.95 -2.56
N GLU A 8 -11.46 -5.32 -3.65
CA GLU A 8 -11.46 -4.53 -4.89
C GLU A 8 -12.04 -3.13 -4.67
N LYS A 9 -13.19 -3.03 -3.98
CA LYS A 9 -13.83 -1.75 -3.72
C LYS A 9 -12.95 -0.82 -2.89
N LYS A 10 -12.29 -1.34 -1.85
CA LYS A 10 -11.34 -0.55 -1.05
C LYS A 10 -10.09 -0.19 -1.87
N SER A 11 -9.56 -1.15 -2.63
CA SER A 11 -8.38 -0.92 -3.47
C SER A 11 -8.66 0.22 -4.46
N ASP A 12 -9.78 0.20 -5.16
CA ASP A 12 -10.15 1.25 -6.12
C ASP A 12 -10.24 2.62 -5.45
N GLN A 13 -10.84 2.70 -4.26
CA GLN A 13 -10.90 3.94 -3.48
C GLN A 13 -9.51 4.49 -3.12
N PHE A 14 -8.59 3.62 -2.69
CA PHE A 14 -7.23 4.04 -2.35
C PHE A 14 -6.38 4.36 -3.58
N ILE A 15 -6.60 3.65 -4.70
CA ILE A 15 -5.97 3.95 -5.99
C ILE A 15 -6.31 5.37 -6.42
N GLU A 16 -7.57 5.79 -6.31
CA GLU A 16 -7.95 7.17 -6.62
C GLU A 16 -7.18 8.20 -5.79
N GLY A 17 -7.06 7.98 -4.48
CA GLY A 17 -6.31 8.87 -3.59
C GLY A 17 -4.83 8.91 -3.94
N TYR A 18 -4.21 7.75 -4.19
CA TYR A 18 -2.82 7.63 -4.57
C TYR A 18 -2.50 8.31 -5.92
N LEU A 19 -3.37 8.16 -6.92
CA LEU A 19 -3.20 8.79 -8.23
C LEU A 19 -3.43 10.32 -8.18
N LYS A 20 -4.32 10.80 -7.32
CA LYS A 20 -4.63 12.24 -7.20
C LYS A 20 -3.64 12.99 -6.32
N ASN A 21 -3.27 12.40 -5.18
CA ASN A 21 -2.56 13.10 -4.09
C ASN A 21 -1.25 12.42 -3.67
N GLY A 22 -1.06 11.15 -4.00
CA GLY A 22 0.13 10.38 -3.65
C GLY A 22 1.19 10.42 -4.74
N ARG A 23 2.16 9.50 -4.62
CA ARG A 23 3.26 9.36 -5.58
C ARG A 23 2.78 9.00 -7.01
N GLY A 24 1.59 8.43 -7.14
CA GLY A 24 0.91 8.17 -8.41
C GLY A 24 0.64 9.42 -9.25
N SER A 25 0.52 10.59 -8.60
CA SER A 25 0.30 11.87 -9.28
C SER A 25 1.49 12.36 -10.11
N VAL A 26 2.69 11.84 -9.83
CA VAL A 26 3.95 12.30 -10.45
C VAL A 26 4.76 11.19 -11.12
N ASN A 27 4.46 9.92 -10.87
CA ASN A 27 5.27 8.80 -11.38
C ASN A 27 4.82 8.25 -12.74
N GLY A 28 3.71 8.77 -13.30
CA GLY A 28 3.21 8.38 -14.63
C GLY A 28 2.62 6.97 -14.71
N VAL A 29 2.34 6.32 -13.57
CA VAL A 29 1.69 5.01 -13.55
C VAL A 29 0.25 5.10 -14.05
N LYS A 30 -0.19 4.08 -14.79
CA LYS A 30 -1.57 3.98 -15.24
C LYS A 30 -2.44 3.30 -14.18
N PRO A 31 -3.73 3.68 -14.02
CA PRO A 31 -4.61 3.08 -13.01
C PRO A 31 -4.65 1.55 -13.05
N GLU A 32 -4.69 0.94 -14.24
CA GLU A 32 -4.72 -0.52 -14.42
C GLU A 32 -3.43 -1.25 -13.99
N ASN A 33 -2.40 -0.48 -13.67
CA ASN A 33 -1.09 -0.93 -13.22
C ASN A 33 -0.83 -0.58 -11.75
N VAL A 34 -1.88 -0.25 -10.99
CA VAL A 34 -1.83 -0.05 -9.55
C VAL A 34 -2.74 -1.07 -8.87
N ILE A 35 -2.29 -1.62 -7.75
CA ILE A 35 -3.12 -2.42 -6.83
C ILE A 35 -2.80 -2.01 -5.40
N VAL A 36 -3.81 -1.93 -4.54
CA VAL A 36 -3.63 -1.67 -3.12
C VAL A 36 -4.02 -2.91 -2.32
N LEU A 37 -3.06 -3.47 -1.58
CA LEU A 37 -3.30 -4.56 -0.64
C LEU A 37 -3.43 -4.00 0.77
N LEU A 38 -4.26 -4.64 1.59
CA LEU A 38 -4.48 -4.24 2.97
C LEU A 38 -3.88 -5.27 3.92
N SER A 39 -3.34 -4.79 5.04
CA SER A 39 -2.77 -5.66 6.06
C SER A 39 -3.12 -5.24 7.47
N ASN A 40 -3.14 -6.23 8.36
CA ASN A 40 -3.18 -6.04 9.79
C ASN A 40 -1.92 -6.65 10.40
N PHE A 41 -1.27 -5.90 11.29
CA PHE A 41 -0.08 -6.37 12.00
C PHE A 41 0.18 -5.57 13.27
N ASP A 42 0.84 -6.22 14.21
CA ASP A 42 1.37 -5.59 15.41
C ASP A 42 2.84 -5.21 15.18
N VAL A 43 3.23 -4.08 15.77
CA VAL A 43 4.60 -3.57 15.79
C VAL A 43 5.15 -3.83 17.18
N ASP A 44 6.28 -4.52 17.23
CA ASP A 44 6.95 -4.85 18.47
C ASP A 44 7.55 -3.59 19.15
N PRO A 45 8.07 -3.71 20.38
CA PRO A 45 8.66 -2.57 21.09
C PRO A 45 9.90 -1.98 20.41
N SER A 46 10.55 -2.70 19.51
CA SER A 46 11.75 -2.21 18.81
C SER A 46 11.41 -1.24 17.67
N GLY A 47 10.18 -1.25 17.15
CA GLY A 47 9.69 -0.25 16.20
C GLY A 47 10.31 -0.27 14.79
N GLY A 48 11.24 -1.19 14.53
CA GLY A 48 11.91 -1.31 13.24
C GLY A 48 12.75 -0.08 12.86
N ASP A 49 12.45 0.53 11.71
CA ASP A 49 13.17 1.68 11.14
C ASP A 49 12.61 3.05 11.57
N GLY A 50 11.62 3.07 12.46
CA GLY A 50 10.98 4.29 12.96
C GLY A 50 9.83 4.81 12.10
N SER A 51 9.50 4.16 10.98
CA SER A 51 8.31 4.50 10.17
C SER A 51 6.98 4.05 10.79
N LEU A 52 7.07 3.16 11.78
CA LEU A 52 5.92 2.57 12.49
C LEU A 52 6.06 2.81 13.99
N ASN A 53 4.93 3.05 14.66
CA ASN A 53 4.93 3.30 16.10
C ASN A 53 5.19 1.98 16.86
N PRO A 54 6.19 1.92 17.77
CA PRO A 54 6.40 0.74 18.62
C PRO A 54 5.17 0.43 19.49
N ASN A 55 4.98 -0.85 19.83
CA ASN A 55 3.88 -1.31 20.68
C ASN A 55 2.48 -0.89 20.17
N SER A 56 2.26 -0.96 18.87
CA SER A 56 0.99 -0.56 18.26
C SER A 56 0.46 -1.61 17.29
N THR A 57 -0.84 -1.54 17.01
CA THR A 57 -1.52 -2.36 16.02
C THR A 57 -1.94 -1.48 14.86
N TYR A 58 -1.59 -1.89 13.64
CA TYR A 58 -2.03 -1.26 12.42
C TYR A 58 -3.10 -2.13 11.77
N ASP A 59 -4.26 -1.55 11.50
CA ASP A 59 -5.37 -2.19 10.82
C ASP A 59 -5.62 -1.55 9.45
N ASN A 60 -5.91 -2.35 8.43
CA ASN A 60 -6.12 -1.90 7.05
C ASN A 60 -4.94 -1.05 6.51
N TYR A 61 -3.71 -1.36 6.91
CA TYR A 61 -2.52 -0.65 6.41
C TYR A 61 -2.31 -0.94 4.93
N ASN A 62 -2.17 0.11 4.12
CA ASN A 62 -2.13 0.00 2.67
C ASN A 62 -0.71 -0.28 2.18
N TRP A 63 -0.61 -1.23 1.24
CA TRP A 63 0.57 -1.47 0.42
C TRP A 63 0.22 -1.14 -1.01
N ILE A 64 0.87 -0.12 -1.58
CA ILE A 64 0.60 0.35 -2.92
C ILE A 64 1.63 -0.26 -3.85
N LEU A 65 1.18 -1.18 -4.70
CA LEU A 65 2.02 -1.88 -5.65
C LEU A 65 1.76 -1.33 -7.06
N ILE A 66 2.84 -1.18 -7.83
CA ILE A 66 2.79 -0.77 -9.23
C ILE A 66 3.55 -1.73 -10.14
N ARG A 67 3.23 -1.69 -11.44
CA ARG A 67 4.00 -2.35 -12.50
C ARG A 67 4.06 -1.48 -13.76
N GLY A 68 5.01 -1.74 -14.66
CA GLY A 68 5.11 -0.98 -15.92
C GLY A 68 4.07 -1.40 -16.95
N SER A 69 3.85 -2.71 -17.06
CA SER A 69 2.97 -3.36 -18.02
C SER A 69 2.39 -4.64 -17.43
N LYS A 70 1.46 -5.28 -18.16
CA LYS A 70 0.83 -6.54 -17.72
C LYS A 70 1.83 -7.69 -17.51
N MET A 71 3.01 -7.63 -18.13
CA MET A 71 4.05 -8.67 -18.02
C MET A 71 5.11 -8.35 -16.97
N ASP A 72 5.15 -7.10 -16.47
CA ASP A 72 6.15 -6.72 -15.48
C ASP A 72 5.75 -7.20 -14.08
N ASN A 73 6.78 -7.45 -13.27
CA ASN A 73 6.60 -7.74 -11.86
C ASN A 73 6.06 -6.53 -11.10
N TRP A 74 5.22 -6.80 -10.11
CA TRP A 74 4.77 -5.80 -9.16
C TRP A 74 5.92 -5.39 -8.22
N LYS A 75 5.97 -4.11 -7.88
CA LYS A 75 6.87 -3.56 -6.86
C LYS A 75 6.07 -2.67 -5.91
N VAL A 76 6.47 -2.62 -4.64
CA VAL A 76 5.93 -1.64 -3.69
C VAL A 76 6.46 -0.26 -4.09
N ASP A 77 5.56 0.67 -4.35
CA ASP A 77 5.91 2.08 -4.61
C ASP A 77 5.72 2.95 -3.37
N ASP A 78 4.70 2.64 -2.56
CA ASP A 78 4.37 3.38 -1.35
C ASP A 78 3.56 2.51 -0.36
N ARG A 79 3.41 2.99 0.88
CA ARG A 79 2.70 2.30 1.96
C ARG A 79 2.25 3.28 3.04
N GLY A 80 1.10 3.04 3.66
CA GLY A 80 0.58 3.93 4.70
C GLY A 80 -0.94 3.97 4.81
N TYR A 81 -1.45 5.08 5.33
CA TYR A 81 -2.88 5.43 5.38
C TYR A 81 -3.20 6.54 4.40
#